data_AF-A0AB37WSZ7-F1
#
_entry.id   AF-A0AB37WSZ7-F1
#
_cell.length_a   1.000
_cell.length_b   1.000
_cell.length_c   1.000
_cell.angle_alpha   90.00
_cell.angle_beta   90.00
_cell.angle_gamma   90.00
#
_symmetry.space_group_name_H-M   'P 1'
#
loop_
_entity.id
_entity.type
_entity.pdbx_description
1 polymer ?
#
loop_
_entity_poly.entity_id
_entity_poly.type
_entity_poly.pdbx_seq_one_letter_code
_entity_poly.pdbx_strand_id
1 'polypeptide(L)'
;MAWSPAKFIALSLALMSLALVSVALRFWAHTKSGNRVGADDALIIPALICIVGMAVTEVIGLCAYYQTSAVTEKPVGTEFGEMAQHQTNIIGPDGPVYTKQLEVYEKANYTLQLLALVSLGFSKTSVLCFYRRVFYVYPRFLFVNNILIVVIVAWAVSLFFVILLQCRDPRTLWTTFEYARVECVEPLPFYYAVSISGFITDIAILVSPIPVIYQLQMHWKTRTAAARILLLGAVVCGAGIARFVTFIEVGRNVMYNFDDITCRRDPEPTLM
;
A
#
# COMPACT_ATOMS: atom_id res chain seq x y z
N MET A 1 -14.13 3.33 17.68
CA MET A 1 -13.95 4.78 17.45
C MET A 1 -14.03 4.95 15.95
N ALA A 2 -15.10 5.56 15.44
CA ALA A 2 -15.30 5.63 13.99
C ALA A 2 -14.21 6.51 13.33
N TRP A 3 -13.53 5.94 12.33
CA TRP A 3 -12.58 6.69 11.49
C TRP A 3 -13.38 7.56 10.52
N SER A 4 -13.27 8.89 10.64
CA SER A 4 -13.85 9.78 9.63
C SER A 4 -12.92 9.91 8.42
N PRO A 5 -13.44 10.10 7.19
CA PRO A 5 -12.63 10.29 5.98
C PRO A 5 -11.59 11.42 6.15
N ALA A 6 -11.96 12.50 6.84
CA ALA A 6 -11.06 13.60 7.14
C ALA A 6 -9.87 13.21 8.03
N LYS A 7 -10.07 12.34 9.04
CA LYS A 7 -8.99 11.86 9.91
C LYS A 7 -8.00 11.00 9.13
N PHE A 8 -8.48 10.17 8.21
CA PHE A 8 -7.63 9.34 7.38
C PHE A 8 -6.74 10.19 6.47
N ILE A 9 -7.32 11.16 5.76
CA ILE A 9 -6.56 12.03 4.85
C ILE A 9 -5.58 12.90 5.63
N ALA A 10 -5.96 13.39 6.81
CA ALA A 10 -5.04 14.11 7.69
C ALA A 10 -3.83 13.24 8.08
N LEU A 11 -4.05 11.95 8.39
CA LEU A 11 -2.97 11.00 8.65
C LEU A 11 -2.09 10.78 7.41
N SER A 12 -2.67 10.59 6.22
CA SER A 12 -1.93 10.43 4.97
C SER A 12 -1.06 11.66 4.65
N LEU A 13 -1.61 12.87 4.79
CA LEU A 13 -0.87 14.12 4.56
C LEU A 13 0.25 14.31 5.57
N ALA A 14 0.01 13.96 6.84
CA ALA A 14 1.04 13.97 7.86
C ALA A 14 2.19 13.02 7.50
N LEU A 15 1.89 11.78 7.09
CA LEU A 15 2.90 10.80 6.69
C LEU A 15 3.65 11.21 5.41
N MET A 16 2.95 11.81 4.43
CA MET A 16 3.59 12.38 3.24
C MET A 16 4.54 13.52 3.61
N SER A 17 4.13 14.43 4.50
CA SER A 17 4.99 15.54 4.93
C SER A 17 6.25 15.03 5.64
N LEU A 18 6.11 13.98 6.46
CA LEU A 18 7.24 13.31 7.10
C LEU A 18 8.20 12.73 6.06
N ALA A 19 7.68 12.09 5.00
CA ALA A 19 8.48 11.54 3.93
C ALA A 19 9.24 12.65 3.15
N LEU A 20 8.57 13.76 2.84
CA LEU A 20 9.20 14.93 2.20
C LEU A 20 10.34 15.49 3.04
N VAL A 21 10.09 15.69 4.34
CA VAL A 21 11.11 16.18 5.29
C VAL A 21 12.26 15.19 5.40
N SER A 22 11.98 13.88 5.48
CA SER A 22 13.00 12.84 5.54
C SER A 22 13.93 12.84 4.31
N VAL A 23 13.36 12.94 3.10
CA VAL A 23 14.13 13.00 1.86
C VAL A 23 14.91 14.32 1.78
N ALA A 24 14.31 15.45 2.13
CA ALA A 24 15.00 16.74 2.16
C ALA A 24 16.19 16.74 3.14
N LEU A 25 16.00 16.20 4.34
CA LEU A 25 17.07 16.02 5.33
C LEU A 25 18.18 15.11 4.83
N ARG A 26 17.84 14.06 4.07
CA ARG A 26 18.83 13.15 3.47
C ARG A 26 19.72 13.90 2.48
N PHE A 27 19.14 14.62 1.53
CA PHE A 27 19.91 15.42 0.58
C PHE A 27 20.71 16.54 1.26
N TRP A 28 20.13 17.21 2.26
CA TRP A 28 20.82 18.23 3.05
C TRP A 28 22.03 17.66 3.80
N ALA A 29 21.89 16.47 4.40
CA ALA A 29 22.98 15.77 5.06
C ALA A 29 24.10 15.39 4.08
N HIS A 30 23.75 15.01 2.84
CA HIS A 30 24.73 14.77 1.78
C HIS A 30 25.52 16.03 1.40
N THR A 31 24.83 17.14 1.15
CA THR A 31 25.45 18.44 0.83
C THR A 31 26.39 18.89 1.96
N LYS A 32 25.99 18.72 3.22
CA LYS A 32 26.82 19.10 4.38
C LYS A 32 27.99 18.14 4.64
N SER A 33 27.85 16.86 4.31
CA SER A 33 28.90 15.86 4.52
C SER A 33 29.90 15.75 3.36
N GLY A 34 29.67 16.46 2.24
CA GLY A 34 30.52 16.37 1.04
C GLY A 34 30.52 14.99 0.37
N ASN A 35 29.57 14.13 0.73
CA ASN A 35 29.50 12.75 0.23
C ASN A 35 28.83 12.69 -1.14
N ARG A 36 29.39 11.91 -2.06
CA ARG A 36 28.76 11.61 -3.36
C ARG A 36 27.36 11.00 -3.15
N VAL A 37 26.42 11.45 -4.00
CA VAL A 37 25.05 10.92 -4.10
C VAL A 37 25.14 9.45 -4.50
N GLY A 38 24.60 8.57 -3.66
CA GLY A 38 24.62 7.13 -3.91
C GLY A 38 23.40 6.68 -4.73
N ALA A 39 23.44 5.45 -5.24
CA ALA A 39 22.28 4.84 -5.88
C ALA A 39 21.06 4.75 -4.93
N ASP A 40 21.31 4.68 -3.62
CA ASP A 40 20.30 4.73 -2.57
C ASP A 40 19.52 6.05 -2.54
N ASP A 41 20.18 7.17 -2.85
CA ASP A 41 19.59 8.51 -2.90
C ASP A 41 18.84 8.77 -4.23
N ALA A 42 19.26 8.13 -5.33
CA ALA A 42 18.54 8.22 -6.59
C ALA A 42 17.22 7.44 -6.54
N LEU A 43 17.21 6.27 -5.89
CA LEU A 43 16.04 5.39 -5.78
C LEU A 43 14.94 5.94 -4.84
N ILE A 44 15.28 6.84 -3.91
CA ILE A 44 14.27 7.43 -3.01
C ILE A 44 13.42 8.50 -3.70
N ILE A 45 13.92 9.13 -4.76
CA ILE A 45 13.18 10.15 -5.53
C ILE A 45 11.92 9.57 -6.20
N PRO A 46 11.97 8.49 -7.00
CA PRO A 46 10.77 7.91 -7.58
C PRO A 46 9.80 7.39 -6.51
N ALA A 47 10.31 6.85 -5.40
CA ALA A 47 9.45 6.46 -4.27
C ALA A 47 8.66 7.66 -3.71
N LEU A 48 9.31 8.81 -3.55
CA LEU A 48 8.68 10.05 -3.08
C LEU A 48 7.64 10.56 -4.08
N ILE A 49 7.93 10.53 -5.38
CA ILE A 49 6.97 10.93 -6.43
C ILE A 49 5.70 10.07 -6.32
N CYS A 50 5.84 8.75 -6.13
CA CYS A 50 4.70 7.88 -5.92
C CYS A 50 3.92 8.21 -4.63
N ILE A 51 4.59 8.56 -3.53
CA ILE A 51 3.92 8.96 -2.28
C ILE A 51 3.12 10.25 -2.47
N VAL A 52 3.68 11.24 -3.16
CA VAL A 52 2.96 12.48 -3.50
C VAL A 52 1.77 12.17 -4.40
N GLY A 53 1.93 11.31 -5.39
CA GLY A 53 0.83 10.87 -6.27
C GLY A 53 -0.30 10.17 -5.51
N MET A 54 0.01 9.36 -4.49
CA MET A 54 -1.01 8.75 -3.63
C MET A 54 -1.80 9.81 -2.88
N ALA A 55 -1.11 10.76 -2.23
CA ALA A 55 -1.78 11.84 -1.49
C ALA A 55 -2.65 12.71 -2.41
N VAL A 56 -2.18 13.02 -3.63
CA VAL A 56 -2.99 13.75 -4.62
C VAL A 56 -4.24 12.97 -5.00
N THR A 57 -4.13 11.65 -5.20
CA THR A 57 -5.27 10.79 -5.54
C THR A 57 -6.31 10.77 -4.41
N GLU A 58 -5.87 10.68 -3.15
CA GLU A 58 -6.75 10.74 -1.98
C GLU A 58 -7.45 12.10 -1.84
N VAL A 59 -6.74 13.20 -2.08
CA VAL A 59 -7.30 14.56 -2.04
C VAL A 59 -8.33 14.76 -3.16
N ILE A 60 -8.07 14.27 -4.37
CA ILE A 60 -9.04 14.33 -5.48
C ILE A 60 -10.32 13.56 -5.11
N GLY A 61 -10.18 12.38 -4.51
CA GLY A 61 -11.33 11.60 -4.01
C GLY A 61 -12.16 12.38 -2.99
N LEU A 62 -11.50 13.10 -2.08
CA LEU A 62 -12.16 13.95 -1.08
C LEU A 62 -12.84 15.18 -1.70
N CYS A 63 -12.22 15.84 -2.67
CA CYS A 63 -12.83 16.98 -3.36
C CYS A 63 -14.07 16.54 -4.15
N ALA A 64 -14.02 15.38 -4.80
CA ALA A 64 -15.17 14.79 -5.48
C ALA A 64 -16.32 14.47 -4.49
N TYR A 65 -15.97 13.99 -3.29
CA TYR A 65 -16.91 13.76 -2.18
C TYR A 65 -17.59 15.06 -1.70
N TYR A 66 -16.81 16.12 -1.41
CA TYR A 66 -17.40 17.39 -0.96
C TYR A 66 -18.28 18.03 -2.04
N GLN A 67 -17.90 17.92 -3.30
CA GLN A 67 -18.65 18.51 -4.41
C GLN A 67 -20.01 17.82 -4.64
N THR A 68 -20.14 16.54 -4.32
CA THR A 68 -21.44 15.83 -4.36
C THR A 68 -22.33 16.16 -3.18
N SER A 69 -21.76 16.34 -1.99
CA SER A 69 -22.50 16.76 -0.79
C SER A 69 -23.12 18.16 -0.90
N ALA A 70 -22.58 19.03 -1.77
CA ALA A 70 -23.13 20.35 -2.05
C ALA A 70 -24.35 20.34 -3.00
N VAL A 71 -24.57 19.25 -3.74
CA VAL A 71 -25.65 19.12 -4.75
C VAL A 71 -26.83 18.28 -4.25
N THR A 72 -26.66 17.51 -3.17
CA THR A 72 -27.70 16.64 -2.60
C THR A 72 -27.91 16.94 -1.11
N GLU A 73 -29.16 17.13 -0.68
CA GLU A 73 -29.58 17.44 0.71
C GLU A 73 -29.13 16.40 1.75
N LYS A 74 -28.77 15.20 1.29
CA LYS A 74 -28.07 14.18 2.07
C LYS A 74 -26.88 13.71 1.23
N PRO A 75 -25.68 13.53 1.81
CA PRO A 75 -24.60 12.83 1.13
C PRO A 75 -25.05 11.38 0.91
N VAL A 76 -25.71 11.11 -0.21
CA VAL A 76 -26.12 9.75 -0.59
C VAL A 76 -24.86 9.00 -0.99
N GLY A 77 -24.26 8.33 -0.01
CA GLY A 77 -23.24 7.32 -0.28
C GLY A 77 -22.36 6.86 0.87
N THR A 78 -22.15 7.63 1.95
CA THR A 78 -21.21 7.20 2.99
C THR A 78 -21.45 7.90 4.33
N GLU A 79 -22.59 7.72 4.98
CA GLU A 79 -22.70 8.16 6.40
C GLU A 79 -22.05 7.19 7.39
N PHE A 80 -21.67 5.98 7.00
CA PHE A 80 -20.79 5.11 7.81
C PHE A 80 -19.89 4.24 6.93
N GLY A 81 -18.97 4.88 6.21
CA GLY A 81 -17.95 4.20 5.41
C GLY A 81 -16.60 4.20 6.12
N GLU A 82 -16.47 3.45 7.21
CA GLU A 82 -15.16 2.94 7.59
C GLU A 82 -14.62 2.13 6.40
N MET A 83 -13.39 2.41 6.01
CA MET A 83 -12.73 1.79 4.86
C MET A 83 -13.07 0.31 4.73
N ALA A 84 -13.80 -0.04 3.66
CA ALA A 84 -14.23 -1.38 3.26
C ALA A 84 -15.54 -1.97 3.84
N GLN A 85 -16.56 -1.19 4.21
CA GLN A 85 -17.93 -1.73 4.22
C GLN A 85 -18.99 -0.91 3.47
N HIS A 86 -19.74 -1.68 2.66
CA HIS A 86 -20.87 -1.42 1.77
C HIS A 86 -20.74 -0.24 0.80
N GLN A 87 -20.44 -0.57 -0.46
CA GLN A 87 -21.00 0.18 -1.60
C GLN A 87 -22.49 0.36 -1.30
N THR A 88 -22.94 1.59 -1.05
CA THR A 88 -24.37 1.87 -1.02
C THR A 88 -24.87 1.70 -2.45
N ASN A 89 -25.25 0.48 -2.77
CA ASN A 89 -25.90 0.18 -4.04
C ASN A 89 -27.21 0.94 -4.03
N ILE A 90 -27.33 1.93 -4.91
CA ILE A 90 -28.65 2.44 -5.26
C ILE A 90 -29.30 1.28 -6.00
N ILE A 91 -30.27 0.61 -5.36
CA ILE A 91 -30.98 -0.52 -5.96
C ILE A 91 -32.06 0.07 -6.85
N GLY A 92 -31.86 -0.02 -8.16
CA GLY A 92 -32.89 0.24 -9.15
C GLY A 92 -33.84 -0.95 -9.28
N PRO A 93 -34.91 -0.82 -10.09
CA PRO A 93 -35.89 -1.89 -10.32
C PRO A 93 -35.26 -3.22 -10.80
N ASP A 94 -34.11 -3.14 -11.48
CA ASP A 94 -33.39 -4.29 -12.05
C ASP A 94 -32.09 -4.64 -11.29
N GLY A 95 -31.88 -4.10 -10.08
CA GLY A 95 -30.72 -4.39 -9.23
C GLY A 95 -29.76 -3.20 -8.99
N PRO A 96 -28.51 -3.45 -8.55
CA PRO A 96 -27.59 -2.39 -8.14
C PRO A 96 -27.14 -1.52 -9.33
N VAL A 97 -27.30 -0.20 -9.23
CA VAL A 97 -26.97 0.77 -10.28
C VAL A 97 -25.52 1.23 -10.17
N TYR A 98 -24.78 1.10 -11.27
CA TYR A 98 -23.41 1.61 -11.36
C TYR A 98 -23.41 3.14 -11.48
N THR A 99 -22.91 3.84 -10.45
CA THR A 99 -22.87 5.31 -10.43
C THR A 99 -21.51 5.84 -10.90
N LYS A 100 -21.51 7.07 -11.45
CA LYS A 100 -20.26 7.76 -11.85
C LYS A 100 -19.29 7.96 -10.67
N GLN A 101 -19.80 8.06 -9.44
CA GLN A 101 -18.97 8.19 -8.24
C GLN A 101 -18.21 6.90 -7.94
N LEU A 102 -18.87 5.76 -8.12
CA LEU A 102 -18.24 4.46 -7.95
C LEU A 102 -17.12 4.24 -8.99
N GLU A 103 -17.32 4.70 -10.23
CA GLU A 103 -16.28 4.68 -11.27
C GLU A 103 -15.01 5.43 -10.84
N VAL A 104 -15.19 6.63 -10.28
CA VAL A 104 -14.08 7.47 -9.81
C VAL A 104 -13.35 6.80 -8.64
N TYR A 105 -14.10 6.20 -7.71
CA TYR A 105 -13.53 5.46 -6.59
C TYR A 105 -12.70 4.25 -7.03
N GLU A 106 -13.22 3.40 -7.92
CA GLU A 106 -12.50 2.23 -8.42
C GLU A 106 -11.21 2.62 -9.16
N LYS A 107 -11.26 3.69 -9.96
CA LYS A 107 -10.09 4.26 -10.64
C LYS A 107 -9.05 4.80 -9.65
N ALA A 108 -9.49 5.47 -8.59
CA ALA A 108 -8.61 5.97 -7.53
C ALA A 108 -7.96 4.81 -6.77
N ASN A 109 -8.75 3.79 -6.38
CA ASN A 109 -8.25 2.61 -5.69
C ASN A 109 -7.19 1.86 -6.51
N TYR A 110 -7.47 1.64 -7.80
CA TYR A 110 -6.51 1.04 -8.74
C TYR A 110 -5.20 1.83 -8.80
N THR A 111 -5.30 3.16 -8.90
CA THR A 111 -4.13 4.05 -8.93
C THR A 111 -3.34 3.97 -7.64
N LEU A 112 -4.01 4.00 -6.48
CA LEU A 112 -3.37 3.89 -5.17
C LEU A 112 -2.62 2.56 -5.00
N GLN A 113 -3.21 1.44 -5.42
CA GLN A 113 -2.57 0.13 -5.36
C GLN A 113 -1.26 0.10 -6.16
N LEU A 114 -1.28 0.61 -7.39
CA LEU A 114 -0.08 0.70 -8.24
C LEU A 114 0.99 1.60 -7.62
N LEU A 115 0.64 2.82 -7.23
CA LEU A 115 1.60 3.78 -6.67
C LEU A 115 2.19 3.29 -5.34
N ALA A 116 1.37 2.67 -4.49
CA ALA A 116 1.82 2.10 -3.23
C ALA A 116 2.85 0.99 -3.46
N LEU A 117 2.57 0.07 -4.38
CA LEU A 117 3.50 -1.03 -4.68
C LEU A 117 4.83 -0.53 -5.25
N VAL A 118 4.79 0.40 -6.19
CA VAL A 118 5.99 1.00 -6.79
C VAL A 118 6.81 1.73 -5.72
N SER A 119 6.16 2.50 -4.85
CA SER A 119 6.82 3.18 -3.74
C SER A 119 7.49 2.20 -2.78
N LEU A 120 6.82 1.09 -2.44
CA LEU A 120 7.38 0.04 -1.57
C LEU A 120 8.62 -0.60 -2.20
N GLY A 121 8.56 -0.96 -3.48
CA GLY A 121 9.70 -1.56 -4.21
C GLY A 121 10.94 -0.65 -4.20
N PHE A 122 10.76 0.63 -4.53
CA PHE A 122 11.85 1.61 -4.51
C PHE A 122 12.39 1.87 -3.11
N SER A 123 11.51 2.01 -2.11
CA SER A 123 11.90 2.26 -0.72
C SER A 123 12.74 1.11 -0.15
N LYS A 124 12.28 -0.14 -0.33
CA LYS A 124 12.99 -1.35 0.10
C LYS A 124 14.35 -1.49 -0.59
N THR A 125 14.40 -1.22 -1.89
CA THR A 125 15.65 -1.27 -2.66
C THR A 125 16.63 -0.17 -2.21
N SER A 126 16.16 1.04 -1.93
CA SER A 126 16.98 2.14 -1.38
C SER A 126 17.64 1.75 -0.04
N VAL A 127 16.90 1.08 0.85
CA VAL A 127 17.45 0.60 2.13
C VAL A 127 18.55 -0.45 1.92
N LEU A 128 18.36 -1.41 1.01
CA LEU A 128 19.40 -2.40 0.71
C LEU A 128 20.63 -1.78 0.03
N CYS A 129 20.45 -0.80 -0.85
CA CYS A 129 21.57 -0.04 -1.41
C CYS A 129 22.34 0.71 -0.32
N PHE A 130 21.63 1.29 0.66
CA PHE A 130 22.24 1.92 1.81
C PHE A 130 23.03 0.92 2.68
N TYR A 131 22.46 -0.26 2.95
CA TYR A 131 23.17 -1.33 3.68
C TYR A 131 24.44 -1.78 2.97
N ARG A 132 24.38 -1.92 1.64
CA ARG A 132 25.56 -2.23 0.82
C ARG A 132 26.67 -1.20 1.01
N ARG A 133 26.33 0.09 1.09
CA ARG A 133 27.28 1.19 1.30
C ARG A 133 27.88 1.19 2.70
N VAL A 134 27.09 0.90 3.74
CA VAL A 134 27.55 0.88 5.14
C VAL A 134 28.44 -0.33 5.42
N PHE A 135 28.05 -1.51 4.95
CA PHE A 135 28.74 -2.77 5.23
C PHE A 135 29.62 -3.24 4.07
N TYR A 136 30.12 -2.31 3.25
CA TYR A 136 30.92 -2.61 2.06
C TYR A 136 32.17 -3.47 2.32
N VAL A 137 32.66 -3.47 3.57
CA VAL A 137 33.84 -4.21 4.01
C VAL A 137 33.59 -5.73 4.10
N TYR A 138 32.33 -6.17 4.16
CA TYR A 138 31.97 -7.57 4.42
C TYR A 138 31.48 -8.30 3.16
N PRO A 139 32.32 -9.12 2.49
CA PRO A 139 31.96 -9.75 1.21
C PRO A 139 30.79 -10.74 1.32
N ARG A 140 30.69 -11.50 2.42
CA ARG A 140 29.55 -12.40 2.68
C ARG A 140 28.23 -11.64 2.79
N PHE A 141 28.25 -10.48 3.47
CA PHE A 141 27.08 -9.63 3.59
C PHE A 141 26.70 -9.04 2.23
N LEU A 142 27.67 -8.60 1.43
CA LEU A 142 27.41 -8.09 0.08
C LEU A 142 26.74 -9.12 -0.82
N PHE A 143 27.13 -10.39 -0.72
CA PHE A 143 26.49 -11.47 -1.46
C PHE A 143 25.02 -11.64 -1.05
N VAL A 144 24.73 -11.74 0.25
CA VAL A 144 23.35 -11.85 0.78
C VAL A 144 22.52 -10.61 0.41
N ASN A 145 23.09 -9.42 0.54
CA ASN A 145 22.44 -8.17 0.18
C ASN A 145 22.07 -8.11 -1.31
N ASN A 146 22.96 -8.57 -2.21
CA ASN A 146 22.66 -8.63 -3.63
C ASN A 146 21.52 -9.61 -3.93
N ILE A 147 21.47 -10.77 -3.27
CA ILE A 147 20.34 -11.71 -3.39
C ILE A 147 19.04 -11.02 -2.95
N LEU A 148 19.04 -10.34 -1.80
CA LEU A 148 17.87 -9.61 -1.32
C LEU A 148 17.41 -8.52 -2.30
N ILE A 149 18.33 -7.78 -2.93
CA ILE A 149 17.98 -6.78 -3.95
C ILE A 149 17.25 -7.45 -5.11
N VAL A 150 17.79 -8.56 -5.62
CA VAL A 150 17.17 -9.31 -6.74
C VAL A 150 15.78 -9.81 -6.35
N VAL A 151 15.64 -10.38 -5.15
CA VAL A 151 14.35 -10.88 -4.64
C VAL A 151 13.32 -9.76 -4.53
N ILE A 152 13.70 -8.60 -4.00
CA ILE A 152 12.78 -7.46 -3.83
C ILE A 152 12.37 -6.83 -5.15
N VAL A 153 13.32 -6.68 -6.08
CA VAL A 153 13.01 -6.18 -7.42
C VAL A 153 12.10 -7.15 -8.15
N ALA A 154 12.39 -8.46 -8.10
CA ALA A 154 11.52 -9.48 -8.70
C ALA A 154 10.12 -9.49 -8.07
N TRP A 155 10.02 -9.33 -6.75
CA TRP A 155 8.77 -9.22 -6.02
C TRP A 155 7.95 -7.97 -6.43
N ALA A 156 8.60 -6.81 -6.52
CA ALA A 156 7.93 -5.57 -6.92
C ALA A 156 7.46 -5.63 -8.37
N VAL A 157 8.29 -6.15 -9.27
CA VAL A 157 7.97 -6.26 -10.70
C VAL A 157 6.85 -7.28 -10.93
N SER A 158 6.89 -8.44 -10.28
CA SER A 158 5.85 -9.47 -10.45
C SER A 158 4.49 -8.95 -10.00
N LEU A 159 4.40 -8.36 -8.80
CA LEU A 159 3.16 -7.80 -8.29
C LEU A 159 2.68 -6.59 -9.12
N PHE A 160 3.60 -5.81 -9.69
CA PHE A 160 3.24 -4.68 -10.53
C PHE A 160 2.49 -5.15 -11.77
N PHE A 161 2.98 -6.20 -12.43
CA PHE A 161 2.28 -6.78 -13.57
C PHE A 161 0.97 -7.45 -13.20
N VAL A 162 0.87 -8.06 -12.02
CA VAL A 162 -0.41 -8.61 -11.54
C VAL A 162 -1.46 -7.53 -11.38
N ILE A 163 -1.12 -6.38 -10.77
CA ILE A 163 -2.06 -5.25 -10.64
C ILE A 163 -2.35 -4.64 -12.01
N LEU A 164 -1.32 -4.39 -12.82
CA LEU A 164 -1.46 -3.77 -14.14
C LEU A 164 -2.37 -4.58 -15.07
N LEU A 165 -2.31 -5.90 -14.97
CA LEU A 165 -3.07 -6.86 -15.78
C LEU A 165 -4.11 -7.62 -14.94
N GLN A 166 -4.65 -6.99 -13.89
CA GLN A 166 -5.55 -7.66 -12.95
C GLN A 166 -6.89 -8.10 -13.58
N CYS A 167 -7.24 -7.59 -14.76
CA CYS A 167 -8.39 -8.03 -15.56
C CYS A 167 -8.00 -8.08 -17.04
N ARG A 168 -8.66 -8.96 -17.81
CA ARG A 168 -8.46 -9.05 -19.26
C ARG A 168 -8.89 -7.78 -20.01
N ASP A 169 -10.06 -7.23 -19.68
CA ASP A 169 -10.46 -5.88 -20.09
C ASP A 169 -10.36 -4.96 -18.86
N PRO A 170 -9.48 -3.94 -18.88
CA PRO A 170 -9.38 -2.97 -17.80
C PRO A 170 -10.72 -2.29 -17.47
N ARG A 171 -11.61 -2.12 -18.46
CA ARG A 171 -12.91 -1.47 -18.25
C ARG A 171 -13.78 -2.17 -17.23
N THR A 172 -13.68 -3.50 -17.14
CA THR A 172 -14.44 -4.32 -16.18
C THR A 172 -14.21 -3.88 -14.73
N LEU A 173 -13.04 -3.31 -14.43
CA LEU A 173 -12.73 -2.81 -13.08
C LEU A 173 -13.66 -1.68 -12.64
N TRP A 174 -14.05 -0.81 -13.57
CA TRP A 174 -14.87 0.36 -13.27
C TRP A 174 -16.22 0.33 -14.02
N THR A 175 -16.68 -0.84 -14.45
CA THR A 175 -18.04 -1.01 -14.99
C THR A 175 -18.81 -2.14 -14.33
N THR A 176 -18.11 -3.02 -13.62
CA THR A 176 -18.67 -4.23 -13.02
C THR A 176 -18.34 -4.30 -11.54
N PHE A 177 -19.33 -4.70 -10.74
CA PHE A 177 -19.16 -4.93 -9.31
C PHE A 177 -18.15 -6.05 -9.03
N GLU A 178 -17.41 -5.93 -7.93
CA GLU A 178 -16.31 -6.81 -7.56
C GLU A 178 -16.71 -8.31 -7.56
N TYR A 179 -17.90 -8.65 -7.07
CA TYR A 179 -18.43 -10.02 -7.04
C TYR A 179 -18.85 -10.57 -8.42
N ALA A 180 -19.08 -9.69 -9.40
CA ALA A 180 -19.55 -10.05 -10.74
C ALA A 180 -18.44 -9.96 -11.80
N ARG A 181 -17.20 -9.63 -11.39
CA ARG A 181 -16.05 -9.55 -12.31
C ARG A 181 -15.68 -10.95 -12.80
N VAL A 182 -15.76 -11.17 -14.11
CA VAL A 182 -15.32 -12.39 -14.78
C VAL A 182 -13.94 -12.15 -15.41
N GLU A 183 -13.07 -13.15 -15.39
CA GLU A 183 -11.68 -13.06 -15.92
C GLU A 183 -10.82 -11.97 -15.25
N CYS A 184 -10.99 -11.78 -13.94
CA CYS A 184 -10.19 -10.88 -13.11
C CYS A 184 -9.53 -11.63 -11.94
N VAL A 185 -8.44 -11.07 -11.42
CA VAL A 185 -7.75 -11.57 -10.22
C VAL A 185 -8.66 -11.41 -9.00
N GLU A 186 -8.79 -12.47 -8.22
CA GLU A 186 -9.58 -12.45 -6.99
C GLU A 186 -8.91 -11.54 -5.92
N PRO A 187 -9.64 -10.55 -5.39
CA PRO A 187 -9.08 -9.49 -4.54
C PRO A 187 -8.58 -10.02 -3.19
N LEU A 188 -9.40 -10.85 -2.51
CA LEU A 188 -9.07 -11.43 -1.21
C LEU A 188 -7.74 -12.20 -1.19
N PRO A 189 -7.56 -13.26 -2.00
CA PRO A 189 -6.30 -14.00 -2.03
C PRO A 189 -5.12 -13.14 -2.48
N PHE A 190 -5.35 -12.19 -3.39
CA PHE A 190 -4.32 -11.26 -3.83
C PHE A 190 -3.83 -10.35 -2.70
N TYR A 191 -4.72 -9.72 -1.94
CA TYR A 191 -4.33 -8.86 -0.81
C TYR A 191 -3.61 -9.63 0.30
N TYR A 192 -4.00 -10.88 0.57
CA TYR A 192 -3.25 -11.75 1.48
C TYR A 192 -1.86 -12.05 0.95
N ALA A 193 -1.72 -12.40 -0.32
CA ALA A 193 -0.43 -12.68 -0.94
C ALA A 193 0.50 -11.46 -0.86
N VAL A 194 0.02 -10.26 -1.22
CA VAL A 194 0.79 -9.01 -1.14
C VAL A 194 1.20 -8.69 0.30
N SER A 195 0.29 -8.85 1.26
CA SER A 195 0.56 -8.50 2.67
C SER A 195 1.53 -9.47 3.33
N ILE A 196 1.36 -10.77 3.14
CA ILE A 196 2.25 -11.80 3.70
C ILE A 196 3.64 -11.69 3.08
N SER A 197 3.74 -11.61 1.75
CA SER A 197 5.03 -11.50 1.07
C SER A 197 5.73 -10.17 1.36
N GLY A 198 4.96 -9.08 1.47
CA GLY A 198 5.45 -7.78 1.92
C GLY A 198 6.07 -7.85 3.32
N PHE A 199 5.38 -8.48 4.26
CA PHE A 199 5.88 -8.67 5.63
C PHE A 199 7.14 -9.55 5.70
N ILE A 200 7.16 -10.67 4.96
CA ILE A 200 8.33 -11.56 4.91
C ILE A 200 9.56 -10.81 4.38
N THR A 201 9.40 -10.01 3.32
CA THR A 201 10.51 -9.22 2.77
C THR A 201 10.98 -8.13 3.73
N ASP A 202 10.09 -7.53 4.53
CA ASP A 202 10.48 -6.56 5.56
C ASP A 202 11.33 -7.20 6.68
N ILE A 203 10.94 -8.38 7.16
CA ILE A 203 11.73 -9.14 8.14
C ILE A 203 13.09 -9.52 7.56
N ALA A 204 13.13 -9.98 6.30
CA ALA A 204 14.39 -10.38 5.66
C ALA A 204 15.39 -9.21 5.58
N ILE A 205 14.91 -8.01 5.24
CA ILE A 205 15.73 -6.78 5.24
C ILE A 205 16.19 -6.45 6.67
N LEU A 206 15.28 -6.51 7.65
CA LEU A 206 15.56 -6.16 9.04
C LEU A 206 16.62 -7.06 9.68
N VAL A 207 16.54 -8.38 9.42
CA VAL A 207 17.43 -9.38 10.02
C VAL A 207 18.79 -9.42 9.32
N SER A 208 18.87 -9.06 8.04
CA SER A 208 20.09 -9.11 7.23
C SER A 208 21.35 -8.50 7.89
N PRO A 209 21.33 -7.29 8.48
CA PRO A 209 22.52 -6.70 9.09
C PRO A 209 22.85 -7.23 10.50
N ILE A 210 21.93 -7.95 11.16
CA ILE A 210 22.08 -8.37 12.56
C ILE A 210 23.33 -9.25 12.79
N PRO A 211 23.60 -10.29 11.99
CA PRO A 211 24.79 -11.13 12.17
C PRO A 211 26.10 -10.35 12.05
N VAL A 212 26.16 -9.36 11.15
CA VAL A 212 27.34 -8.50 10.95
C VAL A 212 27.56 -7.59 12.16
N ILE A 213 26.48 -7.07 12.75
CA ILE A 213 26.56 -6.23 13.95
C ILE A 213 27.07 -7.02 15.16
N TYR A 214 26.65 -8.29 15.33
CA TYR A 214 27.10 -9.12 16.45
C TYR A 214 28.56 -9.56 16.34
N GLN A 215 29.07 -9.77 15.12
CA GLN A 215 30.44 -10.22 14.90
C GLN A 215 31.48 -9.11 15.06
N LEU A 216 31.07 -7.87 15.31
CA LEU A 216 31.94 -6.72 15.07
C LEU A 216 32.01 -5.74 16.24
N GLN A 217 33.23 -5.54 16.75
CA GLN A 217 33.59 -4.44 17.65
C GLN A 217 33.57 -3.09 16.91
N MET A 218 32.41 -2.67 16.39
CA MET A 218 32.28 -1.42 15.66
C MET A 218 32.48 -0.20 16.57
N HIS A 219 33.10 0.83 16.00
CA HIS A 219 33.20 2.17 16.60
C HIS A 219 31.79 2.72 16.89
N TRP A 220 31.60 3.38 18.05
CA TRP A 220 30.28 3.80 18.58
C TRP A 220 29.39 4.56 17.57
N LYS A 221 29.99 5.31 16.64
CA LYS A 221 29.27 6.06 15.60
C LYS A 221 28.52 5.15 14.61
N THR A 222 29.11 4.02 14.20
CA THR A 222 28.47 3.09 13.25
C THR A 222 27.42 2.23 13.95
N ARG A 223 27.66 1.88 15.22
CA ARG A 223 26.71 1.16 16.08
C ARG A 223 25.40 1.93 16.28
N THR A 224 25.48 3.23 16.51
CA THR A 224 24.28 4.08 16.68
C THR A 224 23.51 4.31 15.39
N ALA A 225 24.16 4.34 14.22
CA ALA A 225 23.48 4.38 12.93
C ALA A 225 22.73 3.07 12.65
N ALA A 226 23.39 1.92 12.86
CA ALA A 226 22.77 0.61 12.69
C ALA A 226 21.57 0.40 13.65
N ALA A 227 21.71 0.79 14.92
CA ALA A 227 20.62 0.69 15.90
C ALA A 227 19.39 1.54 15.51
N ARG A 228 19.61 2.77 15.01
CA ARG A 228 18.50 3.63 14.56
C ARG A 228 17.74 3.04 13.38
N ILE A 229 18.44 2.45 12.42
CA ILE A 229 17.79 1.84 11.25
C ILE A 229 17.05 0.56 11.65
N LEU A 230 17.63 -0.24 12.55
CA LEU A 230 16.97 -1.43 13.09
C LEU A 230 15.67 -1.06 13.84
N LEU A 231 15.70 0.01 14.64
CA LEU A 231 14.50 0.52 15.32
C LEU A 231 13.42 0.97 14.32
N LEU A 232 13.80 1.72 13.30
CA LEU A 232 12.86 2.14 12.25
C LEU A 232 12.27 0.93 11.51
N GLY A 233 13.10 -0.05 11.16
CA GLY A 233 12.63 -1.26 10.50
C GLY A 233 11.70 -2.12 11.38
N ALA A 234 11.91 -2.14 12.71
CA ALA A 234 11.02 -2.82 13.64
C ALA A 234 9.62 -2.17 13.67
N VAL A 235 9.54 -0.84 13.61
CA VAL A 235 8.26 -0.10 13.50
C VAL A 235 7.55 -0.46 12.19
N VAL A 236 8.27 -0.54 11.08
CA VAL A 236 7.69 -0.93 9.78
C VAL A 236 7.15 -2.36 9.82
N CYS A 237 7.88 -3.29 10.44
CA CYS A 237 7.39 -4.66 10.63
C CYS A 237 6.10 -4.70 11.47
N GLY A 238 6.03 -3.91 12.54
CA GLY A 238 4.82 -3.77 13.36
C GLY A 238 3.62 -3.24 12.55
N ALA A 239 3.84 -2.25 11.69
CA ALA A 239 2.81 -1.76 10.77
C ALA A 239 2.36 -2.85 9.77
N GLY A 240 3.28 -3.69 9.30
CA GLY A 240 2.97 -4.85 8.46
C GLY A 240 2.06 -5.87 9.15
N ILE A 241 2.31 -6.18 10.43
CA ILE A 241 1.46 -7.08 11.23
C ILE A 241 0.07 -6.48 11.41
N ALA A 242 -0.02 -5.20 11.76
CA ALA A 242 -1.29 -4.50 11.90
C ALA A 242 -2.11 -4.57 10.60
N ARG A 243 -1.46 -4.30 9.45
CA ARG A 243 -2.07 -4.44 8.12
C ARG A 243 -2.58 -5.86 7.85
N PHE A 244 -1.79 -6.88 8.18
CA PHE A 244 -2.21 -8.27 7.99
C PHE A 244 -3.43 -8.63 8.84
N VAL A 245 -3.46 -8.22 10.11
CA VAL A 245 -4.61 -8.42 11.01
C VAL A 245 -5.86 -7.75 10.45
N THR A 246 -5.75 -6.52 9.94
CA THR A 246 -6.90 -5.83 9.34
C THR A 246 -7.46 -6.58 8.12
N PHE A 247 -6.61 -7.16 7.28
CA PHE A 247 -7.11 -7.95 6.13
C PHE A 247 -7.80 -9.24 6.55
N ILE A 248 -7.31 -9.92 7.59
CA ILE A 248 -7.98 -11.11 8.14
C ILE A 248 -9.36 -10.74 8.66
N GLU A 249 -9.46 -9.64 9.40
CA GLU A 249 -10.72 -9.17 9.95
C GLU A 249 -11.72 -8.82 8.85
N VAL A 250 -11.29 -8.07 7.83
CA VAL A 250 -12.11 -7.74 6.67
C VAL A 250 -12.53 -9.00 5.92
N GLY A 251 -11.61 -9.92 5.62
CA GLY A 251 -11.93 -11.14 4.89
C GLY A 251 -12.91 -12.03 5.66
N ARG A 252 -12.78 -12.10 6.99
CA ARG A 252 -13.73 -12.79 7.85
C ARG A 252 -15.11 -12.13 7.81
N ASN A 253 -15.17 -10.81 7.92
CA ASN A 253 -16.43 -10.06 7.88
C ASN A 253 -17.15 -10.20 6.53
N VAL A 254 -16.40 -10.22 5.43
CA VAL A 254 -16.96 -10.48 4.09
C VAL A 254 -17.56 -11.88 4.03
N MET A 255 -16.84 -12.90 4.50
CA MET A 255 -17.34 -14.29 4.47
C MET A 255 -18.58 -14.51 5.35
N TYR A 256 -18.68 -13.85 6.51
CA TYR A 256 -19.87 -13.97 7.37
C TYR A 256 -21.11 -13.28 6.81
N ASN A 257 -20.94 -12.16 6.09
CA ASN A 257 -22.06 -11.39 5.54
C ASN A 257 -22.35 -11.69 4.06
N PHE A 258 -21.71 -12.72 3.48
CA PHE A 258 -21.94 -13.11 2.09
C PHE A 258 -23.38 -13.62 1.84
N ASP A 259 -24.05 -14.10 2.89
CA ASP A 259 -25.42 -14.64 2.88
C ASP A 259 -26.52 -13.58 3.15
N ASP A 260 -26.16 -12.31 3.42
CA ASP A 260 -27.15 -11.24 3.60
C ASP A 260 -27.76 -10.84 2.25
N ILE A 261 -28.99 -11.34 2.00
CA ILE A 261 -30.14 -10.92 1.15
C ILE A 261 -29.87 -10.27 -0.23
N THR A 262 -28.85 -9.43 -0.36
CA THR A 262 -28.42 -8.73 -1.57
C THR A 262 -27.88 -9.65 -2.68
N CYS A 263 -27.44 -10.87 -2.36
CA CYS A 263 -26.85 -11.83 -3.33
C CYS A 263 -27.75 -13.03 -3.67
N ARG A 264 -28.93 -13.18 -3.06
CA ARG A 264 -29.84 -14.31 -3.37
C ARG A 264 -30.69 -13.98 -4.59
N ARG A 265 -30.28 -14.45 -5.78
CA ARG A 265 -31.21 -14.75 -6.87
C ARG A 265 -31.86 -16.11 -6.60
N ASP A 266 -32.78 -16.18 -5.65
CA ASP A 266 -33.76 -17.25 -5.73
C ASP A 266 -34.90 -16.74 -6.62
N PRO A 267 -35.25 -17.41 -7.73
CA PRO A 267 -36.49 -17.12 -8.41
C PRO A 267 -37.61 -17.38 -7.40
N GLU A 268 -38.36 -16.33 -7.08
CA GLU A 268 -39.56 -16.41 -6.26
C GLU A 268 -40.44 -17.56 -6.78
N PRO A 269 -40.77 -18.58 -5.97
CA PRO A 269 -41.67 -19.61 -6.43
C PRO A 269 -43.01 -18.92 -6.69
N THR A 270 -43.41 -18.95 -7.96
CA THR A 270 -44.73 -18.53 -8.42
C THR A 270 -45.78 -19.28 -7.60
N LEU A 271 -46.34 -18.59 -6.61
CA LEU A 271 -47.50 -19.03 -5.87
C LEU A 271 -48.68 -19.03 -6.86
N MET A 272 -49.05 -20.23 -7.30
CA MET A 272 -50.39 -20.56 -7.80
C MET A 272 -51.40 -20.51 -6.66
#